data_AF-W9JJ37-F1
#
_entry.id   AF-W9JJ37-F1
#
_cell.length_a   1.000
_cell.length_b   1.000
_cell.length_c   1.000
_cell.angle_alpha   90.00
_cell.angle_beta   90.00
_cell.angle_gamma   90.00
#
_symmetry.space_group_name_H-M   'P 1'
#
loop_
_entity.id
_entity.type
_entity.pdbx_description
1 polymer ?
#
loop_
_entity_poly.entity_id
_entity_poly.type
_entity_poly.pdbx_seq_one_letter_code
_entity_poly.pdbx_strand_id
1 'polypeptide(L)'
;MVAPILKAIPVGPKLDDFSAYLSRNHCLENLQFIQDVWRYRDCYTEIVGANQTPWVSVRCDYDCLRALREDILENYILPNGHREVNLPSEVRNRLLGFYSSNLLPHPSEFDDAVKIIHELIEDSILPGFLNSHISSTQPGDGVRGGLKQIGCSLRRKLSTAFRIWTF
;
A
#
# COMPACT_ATOMS: atom_id res chain seq x y z
N MET A 1 13.27 13.44 -13.28
CA MET A 1 13.58 12.10 -13.80
C MET A 1 13.24 11.10 -12.70
N VAL A 2 12.04 10.51 -12.73
CA VAL A 2 11.50 9.63 -11.66
C VAL A 2 11.27 8.24 -12.25
N ALA A 3 12.35 7.58 -12.65
CA ALA A 3 12.34 6.19 -13.10
C ALA A 3 13.71 5.61 -12.75
N PRO A 4 13.82 4.95 -11.58
CA PRO A 4 13.65 3.49 -11.56
C PRO A 4 12.96 2.96 -10.29
N ILE A 5 12.01 3.69 -9.69
CA ILE A 5 11.37 3.31 -8.42
C ILE A 5 10.43 2.09 -8.56
N LEU A 6 10.05 1.75 -9.80
CA LEU A 6 9.13 0.66 -10.14
C LEU A 6 9.77 -0.73 -10.26
N LYS A 7 11.08 -0.87 -10.04
CA LYS A 7 11.81 -2.09 -10.48
C LYS A 7 11.68 -3.30 -9.55
N ALA A 8 11.20 -3.12 -8.32
CA ALA A 8 11.17 -4.19 -7.32
C ALA A 8 9.78 -4.79 -7.04
N ILE A 9 8.69 -4.15 -7.48
CA ILE A 9 7.36 -4.75 -7.34
C ILE A 9 7.16 -5.77 -8.47
N PRO A 10 6.90 -7.04 -8.17
CA PRO A 10 6.69 -8.05 -9.20
C PRO A 10 5.50 -7.67 -10.10
N VAL A 11 5.71 -7.64 -11.42
CA VAL A 11 4.67 -7.31 -12.40
C VAL A 11 4.00 -8.58 -12.94
N GLY A 12 2.69 -8.52 -13.19
CA GLY A 12 1.91 -9.61 -13.80
C GLY A 12 1.37 -10.62 -12.78
N PRO A 13 1.19 -11.91 -13.13
CA PRO A 13 0.61 -12.92 -12.21
C PRO A 13 1.40 -13.09 -10.89
N LYS A 14 2.64 -12.60 -10.85
CA LYS A 14 3.45 -12.53 -9.62
C LYS A 14 2.98 -11.47 -8.63
N LEU A 15 2.25 -10.44 -9.07
CA LEU A 15 1.66 -9.40 -8.21
C LEU A 15 0.50 -9.96 -7.39
N ASP A 16 -0.33 -10.83 -7.97
CA ASP A 16 -1.45 -11.46 -7.25
C ASP A 16 -0.95 -12.40 -6.17
N ASP A 17 0.06 -13.23 -6.49
CA ASP A 17 0.73 -14.10 -5.53
C ASP A 17 1.41 -13.29 -4.42
N PHE A 18 2.07 -12.18 -4.78
CA PHE A 18 2.69 -11.27 -3.82
C PHE A 18 1.66 -10.57 -2.93
N SER A 19 0.55 -10.09 -3.50
CA SER A 19 -0.55 -9.46 -2.76
C SER A 19 -1.21 -10.45 -1.79
N ALA A 20 -1.39 -11.71 -2.22
CA ALA A 20 -1.89 -12.78 -1.37
C ALA A 20 -0.90 -13.09 -0.24
N TYR A 21 0.40 -13.09 -0.50
CA TYR A 21 1.44 -13.24 0.52
C TYR A 21 1.40 -12.09 1.52
N LEU A 22 1.35 -10.84 1.07
CA LEU A 22 1.25 -9.66 1.94
C LEU A 22 0.01 -9.72 2.83
N SER A 23 -1.14 -10.11 2.26
CA SER A 23 -2.39 -10.26 3.01
C SER A 23 -2.28 -11.27 4.15
N ARG A 24 -1.64 -12.43 3.90
CA ARG A 24 -1.42 -13.46 4.92
C ARG A 24 -0.46 -13.03 6.02
N ASN A 25 0.51 -12.18 5.70
CA ASN A 25 1.51 -11.70 6.64
C ASN A 25 1.11 -10.37 7.31
N HIS A 26 -0.09 -9.85 7.05
CA HIS A 26 -0.55 -8.56 7.56
C HIS A 26 0.41 -7.41 7.18
N CYS A 27 0.86 -7.41 5.93
CA CYS A 27 1.71 -6.35 5.38
C CYS A 27 1.11 -5.68 4.13
N LEU A 28 -0.15 -5.99 3.81
CA LEU A 28 -0.82 -5.53 2.59
C LEU A 28 -0.99 -4.01 2.54
N GLU A 29 -1.15 -3.39 3.70
CA GLU A 29 -1.28 -1.94 3.86
C GLU A 29 -0.08 -1.18 3.28
N ASN A 30 1.13 -1.74 3.31
CA ASN A 30 2.33 -1.13 2.72
C ASN A 30 2.21 -1.00 1.19
N LEU A 31 1.71 -2.04 0.53
CA LEU A 31 1.49 -2.01 -0.92
C LEU A 31 0.31 -1.11 -1.29
N GLN A 32 -0.79 -1.19 -0.54
CA GLN A 32 -1.98 -0.37 -0.77
C GLN A 32 -1.69 1.13 -0.59
N PHE A 33 -0.88 1.49 0.42
CA PHE A 33 -0.42 2.87 0.62
C PHE A 33 0.29 3.41 -0.62
N ILE A 34 1.26 2.67 -1.17
CA ILE A 34 1.98 3.09 -2.38
C ILE A 34 1.01 3.28 -3.56
N GLN A 35 0.10 2.32 -3.76
CA GLN A 35 -0.89 2.38 -4.84
C GLN A 35 -1.83 3.58 -4.71
N ASP A 36 -2.32 3.86 -3.50
CA ASP A 36 -3.21 4.99 -3.24
C ASP A 36 -2.49 6.33 -3.42
N VAL A 37 -1.22 6.44 -3.03
CA VAL A 37 -0.41 7.65 -3.28
C VAL A 37 -0.15 7.86 -4.77
N TRP A 38 0.07 6.80 -5.55
CA TRP A 38 0.22 6.92 -7.00
C TRP A 38 -1.08 7.34 -7.66
N ARG A 39 -2.20 6.73 -7.27
CA ARG A 39 -3.52 7.16 -7.72
C ARG A 39 -3.78 8.63 -7.38
N TYR A 40 -3.38 9.07 -6.18
CA TYR A 40 -3.46 10.47 -5.79
C TYR A 40 -2.65 11.38 -6.73
N ARG A 41 -1.41 10.98 -7.06
CA ARG A 41 -0.54 11.71 -8.00
C ARG A 41 -1.14 11.82 -9.39
N ASP A 42 -1.69 10.73 -9.92
CA ASP A 42 -2.29 10.68 -11.24
C ASP A 42 -3.52 11.59 -11.30
N CYS A 43 -4.46 11.42 -10.36
CA CYS A 43 -5.64 12.28 -10.26
C CYS A 43 -5.27 13.75 -10.04
N TYR A 44 -4.27 14.05 -9.21
CA TYR A 44 -3.80 15.43 -9.00
C TYR A 44 -3.29 16.05 -10.30
N THR A 45 -2.51 15.30 -11.08
CA THR A 45 -1.95 15.78 -12.34
C THR A 45 -3.05 16.01 -13.39
N GLU A 46 -4.04 15.12 -13.45
CA GLU A 46 -5.19 15.28 -14.33
C GLU A 46 -6.00 16.52 -13.94
N ILE A 47 -6.34 16.72 -12.67
CA ILE A 47 -7.21 17.81 -12.23
C ILE A 47 -6.51 19.18 -12.29
N VAL A 48 -5.27 19.25 -11.83
CA VAL A 48 -4.51 20.52 -11.78
C VAL A 48 -3.88 20.85 -13.14
N GLY A 49 -3.60 19.84 -13.96
CA GLY A 49 -3.05 20.00 -15.31
C GLY A 49 -4.09 20.13 -16.43
N ALA A 50 -5.36 19.76 -16.19
CA ALA A 50 -6.41 19.86 -17.21
C ALA A 50 -6.90 21.31 -17.37
N ASN A 51 -6.40 21.95 -18.43
CA ASN A 51 -6.82 23.31 -18.80
C ASN A 51 -8.21 23.39 -19.45
N GLN A 52 -8.97 22.29 -19.59
CA GLN A 52 -10.13 22.22 -20.50
C GLN A 52 -11.37 21.44 -19.98
N THR A 53 -11.40 20.95 -18.73
CA THR A 53 -12.55 20.19 -18.22
C THR A 53 -13.70 21.12 -17.76
N PRO A 54 -14.98 20.77 -17.99
CA PRO A 54 -16.12 21.53 -17.47
C PRO A 54 -16.05 21.76 -15.96
N TRP A 55 -16.44 22.94 -15.47
CA TRP A 55 -16.31 23.31 -14.05
C TRP A 55 -16.98 22.33 -13.07
N VAL A 56 -18.11 21.73 -13.46
CA VAL A 56 -18.81 20.72 -12.65
C VAL A 56 -18.02 19.42 -12.55
N SER A 57 -17.42 18.93 -13.64
CA SER A 57 -16.53 17.75 -13.57
C SER A 57 -15.29 18.05 -12.73
N VAL A 58 -14.65 19.21 -12.93
CA VAL A 58 -13.48 19.61 -12.12
C VAL A 58 -13.80 19.60 -10.63
N ARG A 59 -14.99 20.07 -10.23
CA ARG A 59 -15.40 20.08 -8.82
C ARG A 59 -15.61 18.66 -8.26
N CYS A 60 -16.30 17.79 -8.98
CA CYS A 60 -16.47 16.39 -8.58
C CYS A 60 -15.13 15.67 -8.47
N ASP A 61 -14.24 15.88 -9.44
CA ASP A 61 -12.89 15.30 -9.44
C ASP A 61 -12.06 15.83 -8.26
N TYR A 62 -12.19 17.11 -7.93
CA TYR A 62 -11.55 17.72 -6.76
C TYR A 62 -12.09 17.18 -5.43
N ASP A 63 -13.40 16.95 -5.31
CA ASP A 63 -14.00 16.32 -4.14
C ASP A 63 -13.50 14.87 -3.98
N CYS A 64 -13.42 14.11 -5.07
CA CYS A 64 -12.84 12.76 -5.09
C CYS A 64 -11.35 12.77 -4.69
N LEU A 65 -10.57 13.71 -5.20
CA LEU A 65 -9.15 13.85 -4.87
C LEU A 65 -8.93 14.20 -3.40
N ARG A 66 -9.79 15.04 -2.82
CA ARG A 66 -9.78 15.34 -1.38
C ARG A 66 -10.11 14.11 -0.55
N ALA A 67 -11.17 13.39 -0.90
CA ALA A 67 -11.56 12.16 -0.21
C ALA A 67 -10.42 11.12 -0.25
N LEU A 68 -9.72 10.98 -1.38
CA LEU A 68 -8.56 10.10 -1.48
C LEU A 68 -7.41 10.55 -0.57
N ARG A 69 -7.13 11.86 -0.49
CA ARG A 69 -6.12 12.40 0.44
C ARG A 69 -6.48 12.09 1.89
N GLU A 70 -7.73 12.33 2.26
CA GLU A 70 -8.24 12.06 3.62
C GLU A 70 -8.13 10.57 3.94
N ASP A 71 -8.55 9.69 3.03
CA ASP A 71 -8.42 8.24 3.18
C ASP A 71 -6.96 7.82 3.38
N ILE A 72 -6.02 8.41 2.64
CA ILE A 72 -4.59 8.12 2.81
C ILE A 72 -4.11 8.52 4.22
N LEU A 73 -4.44 9.73 4.65
CA LEU A 73 -4.01 10.25 5.95
C LEU A 73 -4.64 9.48 7.12
N GLU A 74 -5.94 9.17 7.04
CA GLU A 74 -6.68 8.50 8.11
C GLU A 74 -6.31 7.03 8.26
N ASN A 75 -6.17 6.31 7.15
CA ASN A 75 -5.94 4.88 7.22
C ASN A 75 -4.47 4.52 7.41
N TYR A 76 -3.56 5.24 6.73
CA TYR A 76 -2.14 4.85 6.69
C TYR A 76 -1.23 5.70 7.57
N ILE A 77 -1.57 6.96 7.85
CA ILE A 77 -0.67 7.90 8.56
C ILE A 77 -1.11 8.14 10.01
N LEU A 78 -2.41 8.13 10.28
CA LEU A 78 -2.94 8.36 11.62
C LEU A 78 -2.43 7.28 12.60
N PRO A 79 -1.89 7.69 13.76
CA PRO A 79 -1.33 6.73 14.70
C PRO A 79 -2.40 5.82 15.29
N ASN A 80 -2.03 4.56 15.49
CA ASN A 80 -2.89 3.47 15.95
C ASN A 80 -4.00 3.09 14.95
N GLY A 81 -3.85 3.46 13.68
CA GLY A 81 -4.72 3.03 12.59
C GLY A 81 -4.53 1.53 12.28
N HIS A 82 -5.60 0.85 11.86
CA HIS A 82 -5.51 -0.57 11.48
C HIS A 82 -4.64 -0.80 10.23
N ARG A 83 -4.48 0.23 9.40
CA ARG A 83 -3.63 0.19 8.20
C ARG A 83 -2.41 1.11 8.33
N GLU A 84 -2.07 1.53 9.56
CA GLU A 84 -0.94 2.42 9.80
C GLU A 84 0.35 1.80 9.23
N VAL A 85 1.02 2.54 8.35
CA VAL A 85 2.29 2.11 7.77
C VAL A 85 3.46 2.51 8.68
N ASN A 86 4.51 1.71 8.65
CA ASN A 86 5.66 1.91 9.53
C ASN A 86 6.54 3.08 9.06
N LEU A 87 6.22 4.29 9.53
CA LEU A 87 6.96 5.51 9.24
C LEU A 87 7.64 6.10 10.48
N PRO A 88 8.85 6.68 10.35
CA PRO A 88 9.45 7.51 11.39
C PRO A 88 8.50 8.63 11.83
N SER A 89 8.53 8.97 13.12
CA SER A 89 7.64 9.96 13.71
C SER A 89 7.74 11.34 13.03
N GLU A 90 8.93 11.75 12.61
CA GLU A 90 9.16 13.02 11.91
C GLU A 90 8.37 13.11 10.58
N VAL A 91 8.49 12.08 9.74
CA VAL A 91 7.79 12.01 8.44
C VAL A 91 6.28 11.97 8.65
N ARG A 92 5.83 11.17 9.63
CA ARG A 92 4.41 11.08 9.98
C ARG A 92 3.85 12.41 10.44
N ASN A 93 4.53 13.09 11.36
CA ASN A 93 4.09 14.38 11.90
C ASN A 93 4.01 15.45 10.81
N ARG A 94 4.96 15.47 9.87
CA ARG A 94 4.90 16.35 8.69
C ARG A 94 3.63 16.08 7.87
N LEU A 95 3.33 14.81 7.59
CA LEU A 95 2.13 14.44 6.82
C LEU A 95 0.83 14.75 7.58
N LEU A 96 0.79 14.54 8.90
CA LEU A 96 -0.36 14.90 9.73
C LEU A 96 -0.61 16.42 9.77
N GLY A 97 0.41 17.24 9.52
CA GLY A 97 0.22 18.69 9.35
C GLY A 97 -0.76 19.03 8.22
N PHE A 98 -0.91 18.18 7.21
CA PHE A 98 -1.89 18.36 6.16
C PHE A 98 -3.30 18.00 6.58
N TYR A 99 -3.49 17.14 7.58
CA TYR A 99 -4.80 16.64 8.01
C TYR A 99 -5.75 17.78 8.40
N SER A 100 -5.24 18.79 9.12
CA SER A 100 -6.02 19.98 9.52
C SER A 100 -6.17 21.04 8.42
N SER A 101 -5.55 20.85 7.26
CA SER A 101 -5.56 21.80 6.15
C SER A 101 -6.51 21.36 5.05
N ASN A 102 -7.34 22.30 4.57
CA ASN A 102 -8.19 22.10 3.39
C ASN A 102 -7.40 22.14 2.07
N LEU A 103 -6.08 22.40 2.13
CA LEU A 103 -5.24 22.45 0.94
C LEU A 103 -4.88 21.03 0.50
N LEU A 104 -4.97 20.78 -0.81
CA LEU A 104 -4.43 19.58 -1.41
C LEU A 104 -2.89 19.70 -1.48
N PRO A 105 -2.14 18.88 -0.72
CA PRO A 105 -0.69 18.89 -0.77
C PRO A 105 -0.25 18.45 -2.17
N HIS A 106 0.89 18.96 -2.62
CA HIS A 106 1.48 18.46 -3.84
C HIS A 106 1.84 16.97 -3.64
N PRO A 107 1.67 16.08 -4.65
CA PRO A 107 1.95 14.65 -4.48
C PRO A 107 3.38 14.32 -4.01
N SER A 108 4.34 15.20 -4.28
CA SER A 108 5.72 15.06 -3.81
C SER A 108 5.87 15.10 -2.28
N GLU A 109 4.88 15.62 -1.55
CA GLU A 109 4.90 15.60 -0.08
C GLU A 109 4.90 14.17 0.48
N PHE A 110 4.42 13.19 -0.30
CA PHE A 110 4.42 11.78 0.08
C PHE A 110 5.68 11.01 -0.39
N ASP A 111 6.59 11.63 -1.16
CA ASP A 111 7.72 10.92 -1.79
C ASP A 111 8.64 10.27 -0.74
N ASP A 112 8.92 10.95 0.38
CA ASP A 112 9.75 10.41 1.47
C ASP A 112 9.09 9.18 2.12
N ALA A 113 7.78 9.24 2.36
CA ALA A 113 7.03 8.14 2.94
C ALA A 113 6.96 6.95 1.98
N VAL A 114 6.66 7.19 0.70
CA VAL A 114 6.66 6.17 -0.34
C VAL A 114 8.02 5.48 -0.42
N LYS A 115 9.12 6.25 -0.40
CA LYS A 115 10.47 5.70 -0.41
C LYS A 115 10.75 4.78 0.78
N ILE A 116 10.40 5.20 2.00
CA ILE A 116 10.60 4.40 3.22
C ILE A 116 9.83 3.08 3.15
N ILE A 117 8.58 3.12 2.67
CA ILE A 117 7.76 1.91 2.56
C ILE A 117 8.27 1.00 1.44
N HIS A 118 8.77 1.55 0.34
CA HIS A 118 9.46 0.76 -0.68
C HIS A 118 10.69 0.04 -0.12
N GLU A 119 11.57 0.76 0.59
CA GLU A 119 12.76 0.16 1.24
C GLU A 119 12.35 -0.94 2.23
N LEU A 120 11.29 -0.73 3.02
CA LEU A 120 10.75 -1.76 3.92
C LEU A 120 10.25 -3.00 3.17
N ILE A 121 9.56 -2.82 2.04
CA ILE A 121 9.13 -3.94 1.21
C ILE A 121 10.34 -4.68 0.64
N GLU A 122 11.32 -3.98 0.11
CA GLU A 122 12.50 -4.56 -0.54
C GLU A 122 13.41 -5.29 0.45
N ASP A 123 13.71 -4.68 1.60
CA ASP A 123 14.70 -5.20 2.55
C ASP A 123 14.12 -6.25 3.50
N SER A 124 12.83 -6.15 3.85
CA SER A 124 12.23 -6.98 4.91
C SER A 124 11.18 -7.96 4.40
N ILE A 125 10.34 -7.56 3.45
CA ILE A 125 9.17 -8.36 3.04
C ILE A 125 9.49 -9.26 1.84
N LEU A 126 10.16 -8.70 0.83
CA LEU A 126 10.46 -9.38 -0.42
C LEU A 126 11.34 -10.63 -0.24
N PRO A 127 12.38 -10.65 0.62
CA PRO A 127 13.15 -11.87 0.86
C PRO A 127 12.30 -12.99 1.48
N GLY A 128 11.37 -12.64 2.36
CA GLY A 128 10.42 -13.58 2.96
C GLY A 128 9.50 -14.22 1.92
N PHE A 129 8.99 -13.42 0.99
CA PHE A 129 8.19 -13.90 -0.13
C PHE A 129 8.98 -14.89 -0.99
N LEU A 130 10.20 -14.53 -1.42
CA LEU A 130 11.04 -15.39 -2.26
C LEU A 130 11.36 -16.72 -1.59
N ASN A 131 11.69 -16.71 -0.30
CA ASN A 131 11.96 -17.93 0.47
C ASN A 131 10.73 -18.84 0.58
N SER A 132 9.52 -18.27 0.68
CA SER A 132 8.28 -19.06 0.75
C SER A 132 8.05 -19.89 -0.53
N HIS A 133 8.40 -19.36 -1.70
CA HIS A 133 8.29 -20.07 -2.98
C HIS A 133 9.41 -21.11 -3.20
N ILE A 134 10.61 -20.84 -2.70
CA ILE A 134 11.73 -21.81 -2.73
C ILE A 134 11.40 -23.04 -1.87
N SER A 135 10.78 -22.84 -0.70
CA SER A 135 10.37 -23.94 0.18
C SER A 135 9.27 -24.85 -0.39
N SER A 136 8.50 -24.36 -1.38
CA SER A 136 7.49 -25.15 -2.09
C SER A 136 8.06 -25.96 -3.26
N THR A 137 9.30 -25.69 -3.68
CA THR A 137 9.97 -26.38 -4.78
C THR A 137 11.07 -27.29 -4.21
N GLN A 138 10.68 -28.35 -3.52
CA GLN A 138 11.57 -29.49 -3.26
C GLN A 138 11.17 -30.64 -4.20
N PRO A 139 12.08 -31.13 -5.07
CA PRO A 139 11.89 -32.40 -5.77
C PRO A 139 12.04 -33.53 -4.75
N GLY A 140 11.09 -34.46 -4.72
CA GLY A 140 10.93 -35.41 -3.63
C GLY A 140 12.11 -36.36 -3.41
N ASP A 141 12.39 -36.63 -2.14
CA ASP A 141 12.84 -37.94 -1.69
C ASP A 141 12.34 -38.19 -0.26
N GLY A 142 11.79 -39.37 0.00
CA GLY A 142 10.98 -39.64 1.17
C GLY A 142 11.81 -40.13 2.35
N VAL A 143 11.75 -39.45 3.51
CA VAL A 143 11.97 -40.09 4.82
C VAL A 143 11.10 -39.42 5.90
N ARG A 144 10.29 -40.28 6.51
CA ARG A 144 9.52 -40.14 7.76
C ARG A 144 10.37 -39.55 8.91
N GLY A 145 9.91 -38.47 9.54
CA GLY A 145 10.50 -37.93 10.78
C GLY A 145 9.65 -36.79 11.35
N GLY A 146 9.21 -36.91 12.59
CA GLY A 146 8.14 -36.10 13.18
C GLY A 146 8.54 -34.75 13.77
N LEU A 147 7.48 -33.97 14.03
CA LEU A 147 7.30 -32.93 15.04
C LEU A 147 8.22 -31.69 14.96
N LYS A 148 7.60 -30.52 14.70
CA LYS A 148 7.26 -29.60 15.81
C LYS A 148 6.23 -28.55 15.39
N GLN A 149 5.15 -28.60 16.16
CA GLN A 149 4.04 -27.69 16.26
C GLN A 149 4.52 -26.36 16.86
N ILE A 150 4.24 -25.24 16.20
CA ILE A 150 4.10 -23.94 16.86
C ILE A 150 2.82 -23.35 16.29
N GLY A 151 1.73 -23.54 17.03
CA GLY A 151 0.47 -22.86 16.75
C GLY A 151 0.48 -21.50 17.44
N CYS A 152 -0.17 -20.52 16.80
CA CYS A 152 -1.03 -19.58 17.49
C CYS A 152 -2.28 -19.39 16.63
N SER A 153 -3.33 -20.12 17.03
CA SER A 153 -4.69 -19.88 16.60
C SER A 153 -5.21 -18.63 17.31
N LEU A 154 -5.71 -17.64 16.57
CA LEU A 154 -6.78 -16.79 17.08
C LEU A 154 -7.74 -16.45 15.94
N ARG A 155 -8.82 -17.24 15.86
CA ARG A 155 -10.00 -16.91 15.09
C ARG A 155 -10.63 -15.63 15.63
N ARG A 156 -10.87 -14.67 14.76
CA ARG A 156 -12.05 -13.80 14.84
C ARG A 156 -12.74 -13.79 13.48
N LYS A 157 -13.94 -14.37 13.43
CA LYS A 157 -14.93 -14.09 12.38
C LYS A 157 -15.43 -12.67 12.59
N LEU A 158 -15.49 -11.88 11.52
CA LEU A 158 -16.44 -10.79 11.20
C LEU A 158 -16.02 -10.31 9.80
N SER A 159 -16.61 -10.85 8.73
CA SER A 159 -17.86 -10.44 8.09
C SER A 159 -17.76 -9.09 7.36
N THR A 160 -17.84 -9.20 6.03
CA THR A 160 -18.49 -8.26 5.10
C THR A 160 -17.83 -6.90 4.85
N ALA A 161 -17.13 -6.78 3.72
CA ALA A 161 -17.41 -5.80 2.65
C ALA A 161 -16.21 -5.71 1.68
N PHE A 162 -15.97 -6.77 0.91
CA PHE A 162 -15.23 -6.63 -0.35
C PHE A 162 -16.17 -5.95 -1.34
N ARG A 163 -16.21 -4.63 -1.32
CA ARG A 163 -16.84 -3.85 -2.39
C ARG A 163 -15.80 -3.66 -3.46
N ILE A 164 -15.78 -4.64 -4.36
CA ILE A 164 -15.03 -4.61 -5.62
C ILE A 164 -15.57 -3.41 -6.40
N TRP A 165 -14.74 -2.39 -6.61
CA TRP A 165 -14.96 -1.39 -7.65
C TRP A 165 -13.92 -1.66 -8.73
N THR A 166 -14.29 -2.52 -9.66
CA THR A 166 -13.64 -2.68 -10.96
C THR A 166 -14.29 -1.71 -11.93
N PHE A 167 -13.47 -0.95 -12.67
CA PHE A 167 -13.86 -0.41 -13.97
C PHE A 167 -14.22 -1.54 -14.93
#